data_AF-A0A9X8ZDP2-F1
#
_entry.id   AF-A0A9X8ZDP2-F1
#
_cell.length_a   1.000
_cell.length_b   1.000
_cell.length_c   1.000
_cell.angle_alpha   90.00
_cell.angle_beta   90.00
_cell.angle_gamma   90.00
#
_symmetry.space_group_name_H-M   'P 1'
#
loop_
_entity.id
_entity.type
_entity.pdbx_description
1 polymer ?
#
loop_
_entity_poly.entity_id
_entity_poly.type
_entity_poly.pdbx_seq_one_letter_code
_entity_poly.pdbx_strand_id
1 'polypeptide(L)'
;MKWTAKDLDMYMQSKEYVDTVLIPLVPLSFQGQMKQTGSMNEFLTILSLEIEKQMKGRILLLPTFHYLSGELDKVERLKRWASEVKENNFEHVFFLTSDFDWKKEERELGNNLVWIPAIPLEGLEIEQAREMINQQVLQILDIFSYNWKNEKK
;
A
#
# COMPACT_ATOMS: atom_id res chain seq x y z
N MET A 1 -7.71 -7.25 -4.16
CA MET A 1 -8.95 -7.44 -3.40
C MET A 1 -9.69 -6.13 -3.47
N LYS A 2 -10.97 -6.15 -3.84
CA LYS A 2 -11.76 -4.91 -4.00
C LYS A 2 -12.61 -4.61 -2.76
N TRP A 3 -12.33 -5.30 -1.65
CA TRP A 3 -13.09 -5.18 -0.40
C TRP A 3 -14.59 -5.47 -0.59
N THR A 4 -14.93 -6.37 -1.51
CA THR A 4 -16.30 -6.83 -1.74
C THR A 4 -16.65 -7.98 -0.80
N ALA A 5 -17.95 -8.21 -0.55
CA ALA A 5 -18.39 -9.35 0.28
C ALA A 5 -17.80 -10.69 -0.21
N LYS A 6 -17.82 -10.91 -1.52
CA LYS A 6 -17.22 -12.11 -2.14
C LYS A 6 -15.72 -12.24 -1.84
N ASP A 7 -14.99 -11.13 -1.91
CA ASP A 7 -13.55 -11.19 -1.62
C ASP A 7 -13.32 -11.48 -0.12
N LEU A 8 -14.12 -10.88 0.75
CA LEU A 8 -14.01 -11.07 2.20
C LEU A 8 -14.34 -12.50 2.60
N ASP A 9 -15.32 -13.14 1.96
CA ASP A 9 -15.61 -14.56 2.15
C ASP A 9 -14.39 -15.44 1.80
N MET A 10 -13.70 -15.12 0.69
CA MET A 10 -12.48 -15.83 0.29
C MET A 10 -11.33 -15.60 1.28
N TYR A 11 -11.17 -14.37 1.79
CA TYR A 11 -10.19 -14.08 2.84
C TYR A 11 -10.50 -14.86 4.12
N MET A 12 -11.75 -14.89 4.58
CA MET A 12 -12.13 -15.60 5.80
C MET A 12 -11.81 -17.10 5.73
N GLN A 13 -11.90 -17.71 4.55
CA GLN A 13 -11.53 -19.11 4.31
C GLN A 13 -10.02 -19.37 4.37
N SER A 14 -9.19 -18.34 4.23
CA SER A 14 -7.73 -18.44 4.15
C SER A 14 -7.00 -17.58 5.20
N LYS A 15 -7.72 -17.03 6.18
CA LYS A 15 -7.21 -16.07 7.17
C LYS A 15 -5.96 -16.55 7.91
N GLU A 16 -5.85 -17.85 8.17
CA GLU A 16 -4.73 -18.45 8.88
C GLU A 16 -3.38 -18.37 8.14
N TYR A 17 -3.39 -18.14 6.83
CA TYR A 17 -2.17 -18.01 6.01
C TYR A 17 -1.74 -16.55 5.80
N VAL A 18 -2.60 -15.59 6.17
CA VAL A 18 -2.42 -14.18 5.87
C VAL A 18 -1.85 -13.46 7.10
N ASP A 19 -0.54 -13.26 7.11
CA ASP A 19 0.23 -12.65 8.21
C ASP A 19 0.49 -11.14 8.01
N THR A 20 0.23 -10.62 6.81
CA THR A 20 0.66 -9.27 6.41
C THR A 20 -0.50 -8.44 5.86
N VAL A 21 -0.57 -7.18 6.29
CA VAL A 21 -1.46 -6.16 5.72
C VAL A 21 -0.66 -5.14 4.93
N LEU A 22 -1.20 -4.75 3.77
CA LEU A 22 -0.73 -3.65 2.94
C LEU A 22 -1.76 -2.52 2.95
N ILE A 23 -1.35 -1.31 3.35
CA ILE A 23 -2.20 -0.11 3.37
C ILE A 23 -1.65 0.92 2.36
N PRO A 24 -2.34 1.16 1.24
CA PRO A 24 -1.99 2.24 0.32
C PRO A 24 -2.32 3.60 0.95
N LEU A 25 -1.40 4.56 0.88
CA LEU A 25 -1.58 5.92 1.37
C LEU A 25 -1.58 6.90 0.19
N VAL A 26 -2.70 7.56 -0.05
CA VAL A 26 -2.87 8.46 -1.21
C VAL A 26 -3.33 9.84 -0.76
N PRO A 27 -2.56 10.90 -1.06
CA PRO A 27 -2.99 12.27 -0.78
C PRO A 27 -4.12 12.67 -1.71
N LEU A 28 -4.99 13.57 -1.26
CA LEU A 28 -6.00 14.25 -2.06
C LEU A 28 -5.75 15.75 -2.01
N SER A 29 -5.58 16.37 -3.19
CA SER A 29 -5.50 17.82 -3.35
C SER A 29 -6.66 18.32 -4.20
N PHE A 30 -7.32 19.37 -3.74
CA PHE A 30 -8.31 20.11 -4.54
C PHE A 30 -7.73 21.38 -5.18
N GLN A 31 -6.45 21.68 -4.94
CA GLN A 31 -5.76 22.85 -5.46
C GLN A 31 -4.68 22.43 -6.49
N GLY A 32 -3.60 23.21 -6.64
CA GLY A 32 -2.61 23.09 -7.72
C GLY A 32 -1.96 21.71 -7.93
N GLN A 33 -2.09 20.77 -6.99
CA GLN A 33 -1.58 19.40 -7.10
C GLN A 33 -2.63 18.35 -7.46
N MET A 34 -3.87 18.72 -7.79
CA MET A 34 -4.97 17.77 -8.04
C MET A 34 -4.62 16.68 -9.08
N LYS A 35 -4.03 17.06 -10.22
CA LYS A 35 -3.60 16.09 -11.25
C LYS A 35 -2.51 15.15 -10.75
N GLN A 36 -1.56 15.68 -9.99
CA GLN A 36 -0.47 14.90 -9.41
C GLN A 36 -1.01 13.87 -8.42
N THR A 37 -1.89 14.29 -7.50
CA THR A 37 -2.52 13.37 -6.55
C THR A 37 -3.42 12.33 -7.24
N GLY A 38 -4.06 12.70 -8.35
CA GLY A 38 -4.81 11.78 -9.21
C GLY A 38 -3.92 10.71 -9.85
N SER A 39 -2.78 11.12 -10.41
CA SER A 39 -1.79 10.18 -10.97
C SER A 39 -1.20 9.24 -9.91
N MET A 40 -0.91 9.75 -8.71
CA MET A 40 -0.50 8.91 -7.58
C MET A 40 -1.57 7.87 -7.23
N ASN A 41 -2.84 8.28 -7.19
CA ASN A 41 -3.95 7.38 -6.89
C ASN A 41 -4.08 6.26 -7.91
N GLU A 42 -4.07 6.59 -9.21
CA GLU A 42 -4.15 5.61 -10.29
C GLU A 42 -3.01 4.60 -10.21
N PHE A 43 -1.77 5.10 -10.13
CA PHE A 43 -0.58 4.28 -10.05
C PHE A 43 -0.61 3.34 -8.84
N LEU A 44 -0.86 3.87 -7.64
CA LEU A 44 -0.87 3.08 -6.40
C LEU A 44 -2.01 2.07 -6.37
N THR A 45 -3.18 2.40 -6.92
CA THR A 45 -4.32 1.46 -6.99
C THR A 45 -3.96 0.24 -7.84
N ILE A 46 -3.37 0.45 -9.02
CA ILE A 46 -2.98 -0.65 -9.91
C ILE A 46 -1.85 -1.46 -9.27
N LEU A 47 -0.83 -0.77 -8.75
CA LEU A 47 0.33 -1.39 -8.13
C LEU A 47 -0.04 -2.25 -6.92
N SER A 48 -0.86 -1.73 -6.00
CA SER A 48 -1.24 -2.45 -4.78
C SER A 48 -2.08 -3.70 -5.08
N LEU A 49 -2.94 -3.63 -6.10
CA LEU A 49 -3.72 -4.78 -6.56
C LEU A 49 -2.83 -5.87 -7.18
N GLU A 50 -1.83 -5.50 -7.97
CA GLU A 50 -0.90 -6.46 -8.56
C GLU A 50 0.04 -7.08 -7.50
N ILE A 51 0.47 -6.32 -6.48
CA ILE A 51 1.23 -6.85 -5.33
C ILE A 51 0.43 -7.95 -4.63
N GLU A 52 -0.81 -7.68 -4.23
CA GLU A 52 -1.63 -8.65 -3.52
C GLU A 52 -1.92 -9.89 -4.38
N LYS A 53 -2.12 -9.69 -5.69
CA LYS A 53 -2.33 -10.78 -6.64
C LYS A 53 -1.10 -11.69 -6.79
N GLN A 54 0.11 -11.15 -6.70
CA GLN A 54 1.36 -11.94 -6.72
C GLN A 54 1.63 -12.60 -5.36
N MET A 55 1.23 -11.97 -4.26
CA MET A 55 1.40 -12.47 -2.88
C MET A 55 0.12 -13.08 -2.31
N LYS A 56 -0.64 -13.75 -3.18
CA LYS A 56 -1.91 -14.39 -2.80
C LYS A 56 -1.72 -15.35 -1.65
N GLY A 57 -2.60 -15.22 -0.67
CA GLY A 57 -2.60 -16.08 0.51
C GLY A 57 -1.67 -15.64 1.63
N ARG A 58 -0.93 -14.52 1.47
CA ARG A 58 -0.08 -13.98 2.54
C ARG A 58 -0.31 -12.50 2.85
N ILE A 59 -0.60 -11.70 1.82
CA ILE A 59 -0.91 -10.27 1.97
C ILE A 59 -2.41 -10.03 1.83
N LEU A 60 -2.94 -9.22 2.74
CA LEU A 60 -4.25 -8.60 2.65
C LEU A 60 -4.12 -7.14 2.25
N LEU A 61 -4.69 -6.76 1.10
CA LEU A 61 -4.76 -5.36 0.71
C LEU A 61 -5.95 -4.68 1.37
N LEU A 62 -5.70 -3.69 2.23
CA LEU A 62 -6.74 -2.81 2.74
C LEU A 62 -7.15 -1.76 1.70
N PRO A 63 -8.39 -1.21 1.80
CA PRO A 63 -8.77 -0.02 1.06
C PRO A 63 -7.76 1.11 1.28
N THR A 64 -7.60 1.93 0.25
CA THR A 64 -6.70 3.08 0.29
C THR A 64 -7.04 4.01 1.45
N PHE A 65 -6.04 4.31 2.27
CA PHE A 65 -6.10 5.36 3.26
C PHE A 65 -5.89 6.71 2.57
N HIS A 66 -6.99 7.43 2.38
CA HIS A 66 -6.98 8.79 1.85
C HIS A 66 -6.84 9.83 2.96
N TYR A 67 -6.09 10.88 2.66
CA TYR A 67 -5.90 12.05 3.52
C TYR A 67 -5.78 13.30 2.65
N LEU A 68 -6.10 14.46 3.22
CA LEU A 68 -5.93 15.73 2.51
C LEU A 68 -4.46 16.16 2.50
N SER A 69 -3.99 16.75 1.41
CA SER A 69 -2.67 17.39 1.38
C SER A 69 -2.59 18.46 2.49
N GLY A 70 -1.64 18.31 3.41
CA GLY A 70 -1.49 19.18 4.59
C GLY A 70 -2.35 18.80 5.80
N GLU A 71 -3.07 17.67 5.77
CA GLU A 71 -3.77 17.13 6.93
C GLU A 71 -2.79 16.82 8.07
N LEU A 72 -2.99 17.49 9.22
CA LEU A 72 -2.05 17.44 10.35
C LEU A 72 -2.18 16.15 11.17
N ASP A 73 -3.39 15.59 11.28
CA ASP A 73 -3.68 14.40 12.10
C ASP A 73 -3.59 13.08 11.30
N LYS A 74 -3.11 13.13 10.05
CA LYS A 74 -3.02 11.95 9.17
C LYS A 74 -2.17 10.83 9.79
N VAL A 75 -1.13 11.17 10.53
CA VAL A 75 -0.21 10.20 11.17
C VAL A 75 -0.91 9.49 12.32
N GLU A 76 -1.54 10.23 13.23
CA GLU A 76 -2.30 9.70 14.36
C GLU A 76 -3.46 8.83 13.90
N ARG A 77 -4.17 9.26 12.84
CA ARG A 77 -5.20 8.44 12.20
C ARG A 77 -4.63 7.13 11.67
N LEU A 78 -3.54 7.18 10.90
CA LEU A 78 -2.92 5.98 10.34
C LEU A 78 -2.41 5.02 11.43
N LYS A 79 -1.87 5.54 12.53
CA LYS A 79 -1.46 4.73 13.68
C LYS A 79 -2.61 3.94 14.28
N ARG A 80 -3.81 4.53 14.40
CA ARG A 80 -4.99 3.79 14.89
C ARG A 80 -5.33 2.61 13.99
N TRP A 81 -5.24 2.78 12.67
CA TRP A 81 -5.44 1.69 11.71
C TRP A 81 -4.40 0.60 11.89
N ALA A 82 -3.12 0.98 12.04
CA ALA A 82 -2.04 0.03 12.26
C ALA A 82 -2.18 -0.74 13.59
N SER A 83 -2.62 -0.07 14.65
CA SER A 83 -2.91 -0.70 15.96
C SER A 83 -4.03 -1.72 15.84
N GLU A 84 -5.17 -1.35 15.23
CA GLU A 84 -6.31 -2.27 15.03
C GLU A 84 -5.88 -3.51 14.23
N VAL A 85 -5.07 -3.33 13.19
CA VAL A 85 -4.54 -4.43 12.39
C VAL A 85 -3.66 -5.36 13.25
N LYS A 86 -2.75 -4.81 14.06
CA LYS A 86 -1.89 -5.62 14.94
C LYS A 86 -2.68 -6.36 16.02
N GLU A 87 -3.71 -5.74 16.57
CA GLU A 87 -4.62 -6.37 17.54
C GLU A 87 -5.41 -7.56 16.95
N ASN A 88 -5.53 -7.61 15.61
CA ASN A 88 -6.24 -8.66 14.88
C ASN A 88 -5.32 -9.76 14.28
N ASN A 89 -4.17 -10.00 14.91
CA ASN A 89 -3.21 -11.08 14.60
C ASN A 89 -2.46 -10.96 13.26
N PHE A 90 -2.32 -9.77 12.70
CA PHE A 90 -1.36 -9.56 11.61
C PHE A 90 0.03 -9.28 12.19
N GLU A 91 1.01 -10.05 11.77
CA GLU A 91 2.41 -9.90 12.18
C GLU A 91 3.02 -8.64 11.57
N HIS A 92 2.69 -8.34 10.31
CA HIS A 92 3.30 -7.24 9.57
C HIS A 92 2.26 -6.26 9.04
N VAL A 93 2.56 -4.97 9.15
CA VAL A 93 1.78 -3.88 8.56
C VAL A 93 2.72 -3.04 7.70
N PHE A 94 2.53 -3.08 6.39
CA PHE A 94 3.26 -2.26 5.43
C PHE A 94 2.41 -1.11 4.92
N PHE A 95 3.05 0.03 4.73
CA PHE A 95 2.45 1.20 4.13
C PHE A 95 3.07 1.44 2.76
N LEU A 96 2.26 1.69 1.74
CA LEU A 96 2.74 1.96 0.39
C LEU A 96 2.27 3.34 -0.07
N THR A 97 3.19 4.19 -0.49
CA THR A 97 2.84 5.55 -0.93
C THR A 97 3.79 6.09 -2.00
N SER A 98 3.30 7.09 -2.71
CA SER A 98 4.10 7.93 -3.62
C SER A 98 4.25 9.36 -3.10
N ASP A 99 3.64 9.69 -1.96
CA ASP A 99 3.87 10.96 -1.29
C ASP A 99 5.14 10.88 -0.44
N PHE A 100 6.15 11.64 -0.84
CA PHE A 100 7.44 11.68 -0.15
C PHE A 100 7.34 12.27 1.27
N ASP A 101 6.31 13.06 1.58
CA ASP A 101 6.16 13.65 2.91
C ASP A 101 6.05 12.59 4.01
N TRP A 102 5.54 11.39 3.71
CA TRP A 102 5.51 10.29 4.67
C TRP A 102 6.88 9.82 5.12
N LYS A 103 7.94 10.04 4.33
CA LYS A 103 9.31 9.68 4.74
C LYS A 103 9.79 10.45 5.96
N LYS A 104 9.22 11.63 6.23
CA LYS A 104 9.48 12.40 7.46
C LYS A 104 8.95 11.67 8.70
N GLU A 105 7.87 10.91 8.53
CA GLU A 105 7.11 10.23 9.59
C GLU A 105 7.41 8.72 9.65
N GLU A 106 8.37 8.22 8.86
CA GLU A 106 8.64 6.78 8.72
C GLU A 106 8.97 6.09 10.06
N ARG A 107 9.67 6.79 10.96
CA ARG A 107 10.00 6.29 12.29
C ARG A 107 8.76 6.10 13.16
N GLU A 108 7.80 7.00 13.05
CA GLU A 108 6.52 6.95 13.77
C GLU A 108 5.66 5.75 13.29
N LEU A 109 5.95 5.24 12.10
CA LEU A 109 5.30 4.11 11.45
C LEU A 109 6.07 2.79 11.57
N GLY A 110 7.10 2.73 12.42
CA GLY A 110 7.86 1.50 12.68
C GLY A 110 8.74 1.05 11.51
N ASN A 111 9.15 1.97 10.62
CA ASN A 111 10.01 1.71 9.46
C ASN A 111 9.43 0.76 8.40
N ASN A 112 8.11 0.55 8.39
CA ASN A 112 7.43 -0.31 7.41
C ASN A 112 6.84 0.48 6.23
N LEU A 113 7.39 1.67 5.94
CA LEU A 113 6.91 2.56 4.89
C LEU A 113 7.71 2.37 3.59
N VAL A 114 7.04 1.81 2.58
CA VAL A 114 7.55 1.75 1.22
C VAL A 114 7.12 3.01 0.47
N TRP A 115 8.09 3.85 0.13
CA TRP A 115 7.88 4.96 -0.79
C TRP A 115 8.36 4.59 -2.19
N ILE A 116 7.55 4.89 -3.19
CA ILE A 116 7.85 4.66 -4.60
C ILE A 116 7.39 5.87 -5.42
N PRO A 117 8.23 6.43 -6.31
CA PRO A 117 7.79 7.53 -7.17
C PRO A 117 6.61 7.10 -8.05
N ALA A 118 5.56 7.91 -8.09
CA ALA A 118 4.44 7.66 -8.98
C ALA A 118 4.89 7.78 -10.45
N ILE A 119 4.51 6.80 -11.25
CA ILE A 119 4.75 6.79 -12.68
C ILE A 119 3.46 7.25 -13.36
N PRO A 120 3.48 8.36 -14.12
CA PRO A 120 2.33 8.76 -14.92
C PRO A 120 2.01 7.65 -15.92
N LEU A 121 0.83 7.06 -15.78
CA LEU A 121 0.33 6.05 -16.72
C LEU A 121 -0.46 6.67 -17.87
N GLU A 122 -0.80 7.97 -17.74
CA GLU A 122 -1.44 8.75 -18.78
C GLU A 122 -0.61 8.74 -20.07
N GLY A 123 -1.20 8.28 -21.17
CA GLY A 123 -0.58 8.23 -22.48
C GLY A 123 0.36 7.05 -22.74
N LEU A 124 0.52 6.12 -21.78
CA LEU A 124 1.22 4.86 -22.02
C LEU A 124 0.31 3.86 -22.73
N GLU A 125 0.88 3.09 -23.65
CA GLU A 125 0.22 1.90 -24.19
C GLU A 125 0.06 0.85 -23.08
N ILE A 126 -1.03 0.07 -23.15
CA ILE A 126 -1.43 -0.87 -22.08
C ILE A 126 -0.30 -1.84 -21.73
N GLU A 127 0.37 -2.42 -22.73
CA GLU A 127 1.46 -3.38 -22.50
C GLU A 127 2.67 -2.72 -21.83
N GLN A 128 3.02 -1.49 -22.24
CA GLN A 128 4.11 -0.74 -21.62
C GLN A 128 3.81 -0.40 -20.16
N ALA A 129 2.60 0.10 -19.87
CA ALA A 129 2.16 0.37 -18.50
C ALA A 129 2.22 -0.89 -17.64
N ARG A 130 1.79 -2.03 -18.20
CA ARG A 130 1.81 -3.32 -17.51
C ARG A 130 3.22 -3.80 -17.20
N GLU A 131 4.14 -3.71 -18.15
CA GLU A 131 5.56 -4.05 -17.93
C GLU A 131 6.19 -3.18 -16.84
N MET A 132 5.95 -1.87 -16.87
CA MET A 132 6.46 -0.95 -15.85
C MET A 132 5.90 -1.29 -14.46
N ILE A 133 4.59 -1.52 -14.33
CA ILE A 133 3.99 -1.93 -13.06
C ILE A 133 4.61 -3.23 -12.55
N ASN A 134 4.77 -4.24 -13.42
CA ASN A 134 5.35 -5.52 -13.02
C ASN A 134 6.78 -5.35 -12.47
N GLN A 135 7.60 -4.50 -13.08
CA GLN A 135 8.95 -4.20 -12.57
C GLN A 135 8.92 -3.55 -11.19
N GLN A 136 7.94 -2.67 -10.92
CA GLN A 136 7.79 -2.05 -9.61
C GLN A 136 7.26 -3.04 -8.56
N VAL A 137 6.36 -3.95 -8.94
CA VAL A 137 5.90 -5.02 -8.04
C VAL A 137 7.09 -5.85 -7.56
N LEU A 138 7.94 -6.33 -8.48
CA LEU A 138 9.10 -7.17 -8.12
C LEU A 138 10.01 -6.49 -7.10
N GLN A 139 10.32 -5.20 -7.28
CA GLN A 139 11.13 -4.43 -6.32
C GLN A 139 10.49 -4.37 -4.94
N ILE A 140 9.17 -4.20 -4.86
CA ILE A 140 8.46 -4.14 -3.57
C ILE A 140 8.42 -5.52 -2.90
N LEU A 141 8.26 -6.60 -3.68
CA LEU A 141 8.28 -7.95 -3.14
C LEU A 141 9.64 -8.33 -2.54
N ASP A 142 10.73 -7.83 -3.13
CA ASP A 142 12.07 -7.99 -2.57
C ASP A 142 12.21 -7.28 -1.22
N ILE A 143 11.65 -6.07 -1.09
CA ILE A 143 11.62 -5.32 0.18
C ILE A 143 10.83 -6.08 1.26
N PHE A 144 9.62 -6.56 0.93
CA PHE A 144 8.82 -7.35 1.87
C PHE A 144 9.55 -8.63 2.29
N SER A 145 10.15 -9.33 1.33
CA SER A 145 10.91 -10.55 1.58
C SER A 145 12.13 -10.33 2.47
N TYR A 146 12.79 -9.17 2.33
CA TYR A 146 13.92 -8.78 3.18
C TYR A 146 13.44 -8.49 4.61
N ASN A 147 12.38 -7.70 4.77
CA ASN A 147 11.84 -7.35 6.09
C ASN A 147 11.38 -8.60 6.86
N TRP A 148 10.63 -9.50 6.22
CA TRP A 148 10.20 -10.77 6.84
C TRP A 148 11.36 -11.67 7.28
N LYS A 149 12.51 -11.63 6.59
CA LYS A 149 13.69 -12.44 6.96
C LYS A 149 14.47 -11.85 8.13
N ASN A 150 14.52 -10.52 8.24
CA ASN A 150 15.32 -9.85 9.26
C ASN A 150 14.58 -9.65 10.58
N GLU A 151 13.26 -9.76 10.61
CA GLU A 151 12.49 -9.78 11.86
C GLU A 151 12.68 -11.08 12.67
N LYS A 152 13.22 -12.16 12.07
CA LYS A 152 13.52 -13.44 12.76
C LYS A 152 14.91 -13.48 13.43
N LYS A 153 15.60 -12.34 13.56
CA LYS A 153 16.89 -12.20 14.26
C LYS A 153 16.79 -11.20 15.39
#